data_AF-A0A7W2U5E0-F1
#
_entry.id   AF-A0A7W2U5E0-F1
#
_cell.length_a   1.000
_cell.length_b   1.000
_cell.length_c   1.000
_cell.angle_alpha   90.00
_cell.angle_beta   90.00
_cell.angle_gamma   90.00
#
_symmetry.space_group_name_H-M   'P 1'
#
loop_
_entity.id
_entity.type
_entity.pdbx_description
1 polymer ?
#
loop_
_entity_poly.entity_id
_entity_poly.type
_entity_poly.pdbx_seq_one_letter_code
_entity_poly.pdbx_strand_id
1 'polypeptide(L)'
;MTFKTLAQRIFFLQPLLNLIFIAGIISIIILFIYGSIENQNTYALPFLLFAVWSLLLSALIGVLVQTPSSEKIAKGWFSGLKNRLGRALFSLVLLLFILISLALLYATIKLLNL
;
A
#
# COMPACT_ATOMS: atom_id res chain seq x y z
N MET A 1 -21.97 -2.85 -8.31
CA MET A 1 -21.10 -1.93 -7.54
C MET A 1 -19.74 -1.90 -8.25
N THR A 2 -19.23 -0.75 -8.66
CA THR A 2 -17.91 -0.66 -9.33
C THR A 2 -16.78 -0.61 -8.30
N PHE A 3 -15.62 -1.22 -8.58
CA PHE A 3 -14.45 -1.18 -7.68
C PHE A 3 -14.08 0.24 -7.21
N LYS A 4 -14.32 1.25 -8.05
CA LYS A 4 -14.11 2.66 -7.71
C LYS A 4 -15.05 3.18 -6.61
N THR A 5 -16.32 2.79 -6.62
CA THR A 5 -17.28 3.21 -5.59
C THR A 5 -17.00 2.52 -4.24
N LEU A 6 -16.51 1.28 -4.28
CA LEU A 6 -15.97 0.58 -3.11
C LEU A 6 -14.74 1.29 -2.54
N ALA A 7 -13.76 1.63 -3.38
CA ALA A 7 -12.55 2.34 -2.95
C ALA A 7 -12.85 3.71 -2.34
N GLN A 8 -13.78 4.47 -2.91
CA GLN A 8 -14.22 5.75 -2.36
C GLN A 8 -14.86 5.60 -0.97
N ARG A 9 -15.64 4.53 -0.75
CA ARG A 9 -16.22 4.23 0.56
C ARG A 9 -15.19 3.79 1.57
N ILE A 10 -14.10 3.13 1.16
CA ILE A 10 -13.05 2.64 2.06
C ILE A 10 -11.93 3.68 2.25
N PHE A 11 -11.97 4.79 1.51
CA PHE A 11 -10.95 5.86 1.59
C PHE A 11 -10.76 6.44 3.00
N PHE A 12 -11.81 6.47 3.83
CA PHE A 12 -11.68 6.89 5.23
C PHE A 12 -10.73 5.99 6.05
N LEU A 13 -10.48 4.77 5.60
CA LEU A 13 -9.56 3.82 6.24
C LEU A 13 -8.09 4.18 5.96
N GLN A 14 -7.80 4.93 4.89
CA GLN A 14 -6.45 5.31 4.52
C GLN A 14 -5.67 6.05 5.64
N PRO A 15 -6.22 7.07 6.33
CA PRO A 15 -5.53 7.68 7.47
C PRO A 15 -5.30 6.68 8.62
N LEU A 16 -6.24 5.77 8.88
CA LEU A 16 -6.08 4.73 9.91
C LEU A 16 -4.93 3.77 9.56
N LEU A 17 -4.84 3.35 8.29
CA LEU A 17 -3.74 2.50 7.81
C LEU A 17 -2.38 3.20 7.91
N ASN A 18 -2.34 4.51 7.61
CA ASN A 18 -1.12 5.29 7.78
C ASN A 18 -0.73 5.44 9.27
N LEU A 19 -1.70 5.61 10.16
CA LEU A 19 -1.46 5.61 11.61
C LEU A 19 -0.92 4.26 12.10
N ILE A 20 -1.48 3.16 11.61
CA ILE A 20 -0.98 1.81 11.92
C ILE A 20 0.45 1.63 11.43
N PHE A 21 0.77 2.10 10.22
CA PHE A 21 2.14 2.07 9.70
C PHE A 21 3.09 2.85 10.62
N ILE A 22 2.74 4.09 10.97
CA ILE A 22 3.54 4.94 11.87
C ILE A 22 3.71 4.26 13.23
N ALA A 23 2.63 3.72 13.81
CA ALA A 23 2.66 3.02 15.08
C ALA A 23 3.60 1.80 15.02
N GLY A 24 3.53 1.00 13.96
CA GLY A 24 4.43 -0.14 13.75
C GLY A 24 5.90 0.27 13.68
N ILE A 25 6.22 1.35 12.96
CA ILE A 25 7.59 1.90 12.91
C ILE A 25 8.04 2.41 14.28
N ILE A 26 7.19 3.13 15.00
CA ILE A 26 7.50 3.60 16.36
C ILE A 26 7.74 2.42 17.30
N SER A 27 6.92 1.37 17.24
CA SER A 27 7.11 0.15 18.02
C SER A 27 8.45 -0.54 17.74
N ILE A 28 8.86 -0.59 16.46
CA ILE A 28 10.20 -1.09 16.10
C ILE A 28 11.28 -0.20 16.72
N ILE A 29 11.19 1.12 16.57
CA ILE A 29 12.18 2.06 17.17
C ILE A 29 12.27 1.85 18.68
N ILE A 30 11.14 1.72 19.37
CA ILE A 30 11.10 1.45 20.82
C ILE A 30 11.76 0.12 21.16
N LEU A 31 11.49 -0.95 20.39
CA LEU A 31 12.13 -2.25 20.59
C LEU A 31 13.65 -2.18 20.42
N PHE A 32 14.13 -1.40 19.44
CA PHE A 32 15.57 -1.25 19.21
C PHE A 32 16.27 -0.41 20.30
N ILE A 33 15.59 0.59 20.87
CA ILE A 33 16.17 1.46 21.92
C ILE A 33 16.07 0.82 23.31
N TYR A 34 14.94 0.20 23.63
CA TYR A 34 14.60 -0.23 24.99
C TYR A 34 14.38 -1.75 25.12
N GLY A 35 14.22 -2.47 24.01
CA GLY A 35 13.95 -3.90 24.03
C GLY A 35 15.22 -4.74 24.20
N SER A 36 15.08 -5.91 24.84
CA SER A 36 16.11 -6.95 24.83
C SER A 36 16.30 -7.53 23.43
N ILE A 37 17.46 -8.14 23.18
CA ILE A 37 17.76 -8.84 21.91
C ILE A 37 16.68 -9.91 21.61
N GLU A 38 16.21 -10.61 22.62
CA GLU A 38 15.13 -11.59 22.51
C GLU A 38 13.81 -10.95 22.03
N ASN A 39 13.41 -9.82 22.62
CA ASN A 39 12.20 -9.09 22.23
C ASN A 39 12.32 -8.52 20.81
N GLN A 40 13.50 -8.02 20.44
CA GLN A 40 13.75 -7.54 19.08
C GLN A 40 13.59 -8.67 18.06
N ASN A 41 14.23 -9.82 18.30
CA ASN A 41 14.15 -10.96 17.40
C ASN A 41 12.74 -11.53 17.28
N THR A 42 11.96 -11.47 18.36
CA THR A 42 10.58 -11.99 18.40
C THR A 42 9.60 -11.05 17.70
N TYR A 43 9.69 -9.74 17.93
CA TYR A 43 8.63 -8.79 17.59
C TYR A 43 8.97 -7.80 16.47
N ALA A 44 10.26 -7.54 16.18
CA ALA A 44 10.62 -6.56 15.15
C ALA A 44 10.10 -6.95 13.77
N LEU A 45 10.17 -8.24 13.44
CA LEU A 45 9.74 -8.76 12.14
C LEU A 45 8.21 -8.76 11.97
N PRO A 46 7.40 -9.24 12.94
CA PRO A 46 5.95 -9.06 12.92
C PRO A 46 5.51 -7.60 12.79
N PHE A 47 6.11 -6.68 13.55
CA PHE A 47 5.75 -5.26 13.44
C PHE A 47 6.13 -4.66 12.08
N LEU A 48 7.26 -5.06 11.52
CA LEU A 48 7.66 -4.64 10.18
C LEU A 48 6.67 -5.13 9.12
N LEU A 49 6.29 -6.41 9.17
CA LEU A 49 5.30 -6.98 8.26
C LEU A 49 3.96 -6.27 8.38
N PHE A 50 3.47 -6.03 9.60
CA PHE A 50 2.21 -5.34 9.84
C PHE A 50 2.23 -3.91 9.30
N ALA A 51 3.32 -3.17 9.52
CA ALA A 51 3.51 -1.84 8.99
C ALA A 51 3.50 -1.84 7.46
N VAL A 52 4.26 -2.73 6.82
CA VAL A 52 4.36 -2.77 5.36
C VAL A 52 3.04 -3.19 4.71
N TRP A 53 2.31 -4.15 5.28
CA TRP A 53 0.97 -4.53 4.79
C TRP A 53 -0.03 -3.37 4.91
N SER A 54 0.01 -2.62 6.00
CA SER A 54 -0.84 -1.44 6.19
C SER A 54 -0.53 -0.35 5.15
N LEU A 55 0.76 -0.09 4.89
CA LEU A 55 1.19 0.88 3.89
C LEU A 55 0.77 0.45 2.47
N LEU A 56 0.93 -0.84 2.14
CA LEU A 56 0.50 -1.40 0.86
C LEU A 56 -1.01 -1.21 0.67
N LEU A 57 -1.82 -1.56 1.67
CA LEU A 57 -3.27 -1.39 1.59
C LEU A 57 -3.68 0.09 1.45
N SER A 58 -2.99 0.99 2.17
CA SER A 58 -3.19 2.44 2.05
C SER A 58 -2.87 2.94 0.64
N ALA A 59 -1.74 2.50 0.06
CA ALA A 59 -1.36 2.83 -1.30
C ALA A 59 -2.38 2.31 -2.33
N LEU A 60 -2.87 1.08 -2.17
CA LEU A 60 -3.88 0.48 -3.05
C LEU A 60 -5.18 1.31 -3.05
N ILE A 61 -5.67 1.68 -1.86
CA ILE A 61 -6.88 2.51 -1.72
C ILE A 61 -6.67 3.86 -2.41
N GLY A 62 -5.54 4.52 -2.15
CA GLY A 62 -5.22 5.82 -2.74
C GLY A 62 -5.15 5.78 -4.27
N VAL A 63 -4.52 4.73 -4.82
CA VAL A 63 -4.44 4.48 -6.26
C VAL A 63 -5.84 4.23 -6.84
N LEU A 64 -6.63 3.33 -6.26
CA LEU A 64 -7.98 3.00 -6.74
C LEU A 64 -8.94 4.19 -6.74
N VAL A 65 -8.88 5.08 -5.75
CA VAL A 65 -9.72 6.29 -5.72
C VAL A 65 -9.34 7.27 -6.84
N GLN A 66 -8.04 7.37 -7.15
CA GLN A 66 -7.51 8.23 -8.20
C GLN A 66 -7.58 7.63 -9.61
N THR A 67 -8.21 6.45 -9.77
CA THR A 67 -8.37 5.80 -11.07
C THR A 67 -8.95 6.78 -12.10
N PRO A 68 -8.24 7.07 -13.20
CA PRO A 68 -8.70 8.00 -14.23
C PRO A 68 -10.06 7.56 -14.78
N SER A 69 -11.08 8.43 -14.73
CA SER A 69 -12.38 8.12 -15.33
C SER A 69 -12.28 8.13 -16.85
N SER A 70 -12.95 7.19 -17.51
CA SER A 70 -13.05 7.12 -18.96
C SER A 70 -14.02 8.15 -19.56
N GLU A 71 -14.79 8.85 -18.73
CA GLU A 71 -16.03 9.51 -19.14
C GLU A 71 -15.88 10.92 -19.73
N LYS A 72 -14.68 11.52 -19.74
CA LYS A 72 -14.48 12.80 -20.43
C LYS A 72 -13.21 12.76 -21.26
N ILE A 73 -13.37 12.43 -22.55
CA ILE A 73 -12.34 12.69 -23.56
C ILE A 73 -12.21 14.20 -23.67
N ALA A 74 -11.26 14.78 -22.93
CA ALA A 74 -10.93 16.18 -23.01
C ALA A 74 -10.48 16.50 -24.45
N LYS A 75 -11.18 17.42 -25.12
CA LYS A 75 -10.88 17.87 -26.49
C LYS A 75 -9.51 18.56 -26.50
N GLY A 76 -8.49 17.86 -27.01
CA GLY A 76 -7.13 18.37 -27.18
C GLY A 76 -6.11 17.24 -27.35
N TRP A 77 -5.12 17.41 -28.24
CA TRP A 77 -4.06 16.42 -28.45
C TRP A 77 -3.21 16.20 -27.18
N PHE A 78 -2.91 17.28 -26.45
CA PHE A 78 -2.17 17.23 -25.19
C PHE A 78 -2.95 16.55 -24.05
N SER A 79 -4.27 16.77 -23.98
CA SER A 79 -5.11 16.11 -22.98
C SER A 79 -5.29 14.61 -23.25
N GLY A 80 -5.31 14.20 -24.53
CA GLY A 80 -5.25 12.80 -24.92
C GLY A 80 -3.94 12.10 -24.50
N LEU A 81 -2.80 12.77 -24.71
CA LEU A 81 -1.48 12.27 -24.31
C LEU A 81 -1.36 12.12 -22.78
N LYS A 82 -1.78 13.15 -22.02
CA LYS A 82 -1.79 13.12 -20.54
C LYS A 82 -2.65 11.98 -20.00
N ASN A 83 -3.83 11.74 -20.57
CA ASN A 83 -4.70 10.64 -20.15
C ASN A 83 -4.08 9.26 -20.44
N ARG A 84 -3.43 9.10 -21.60
CA ARG A 84 -2.75 7.85 -21.97
C ARG A 84 -1.58 7.54 -21.04
N LEU A 85 -0.76 8.55 -20.73
CA LEU A 85 0.33 8.46 -19.75
C LEU A 85 -0.19 8.13 -18.35
N GLY A 86 -1.22 8.82 -17.88
CA GLY A 86 -1.81 8.56 -16.57
C GLY A 86 -2.33 7.13 -16.43
N ARG A 87 -2.96 6.58 -17.49
CA ARG A 87 -3.38 5.17 -17.50
C ARG A 87 -2.21 4.19 -17.51
N ALA A 88 -1.17 4.46 -18.32
CA ALA A 88 0.02 3.61 -18.37
C ALA A 88 0.76 3.56 -17.03
N LEU A 89 0.96 4.73 -16.40
CA LEU A 89 1.55 4.84 -15.06
C LEU A 89 0.69 4.12 -14.01
N PHE A 90 -0.64 4.28 -14.07
CA PHE A 90 -1.54 3.57 -13.18
C PHE A 90 -1.41 2.05 -13.31
N SER A 91 -1.40 1.51 -14.55
CA SER A 91 -1.20 0.08 -14.78
C SER A 91 0.16 -0.43 -14.28
N LEU A 92 1.22 0.38 -14.46
CA LEU A 92 2.55 0.05 -13.96
C LEU A 92 2.58 0.00 -12.43
N VAL A 93 1.98 0.98 -11.75
CA VAL A 93 1.85 1.00 -10.29
C VAL A 93 1.08 -0.22 -9.79
N LEU A 94 0.00 -0.59 -10.47
CA LEU A 94 -0.81 -1.76 -10.11
C LEU A 94 -0.02 -3.08 -10.27
N LEU A 95 0.76 -3.20 -11.35
CA LEU A 95 1.64 -4.35 -11.56
C LEU A 95 2.74 -4.43 -10.50
N LEU A 96 3.41 -3.32 -10.20
CA LEU A 96 4.40 -3.24 -9.11
C LEU A 96 3.77 -3.61 -7.77
N PHE A 97 2.57 -3.12 -7.50
CA PHE A 97 1.84 -3.45 -6.28
C PHE A 97 1.59 -4.96 -6.13
N ILE A 98 1.18 -5.64 -7.21
CA ILE A 98 0.98 -7.09 -7.21
C ILE A 98 2.31 -7.82 -6.95
N LEU A 99 3.39 -7.43 -7.64
CA LEU A 99 4.70 -8.05 -7.47
C LEU A 99 5.23 -7.89 -6.04
N ILE A 100 5.13 -6.68 -5.48
CA ILE A 100 5.55 -6.39 -4.11
C ILE A 100 4.69 -7.19 -3.13
N SER A 101 3.37 -7.25 -3.33
CA SER A 101 2.47 -8.01 -2.44
C SER A 101 2.78 -9.50 -2.46
N LEU A 102 3.07 -10.08 -3.63
CA LEU A 102 3.48 -11.48 -3.75
C LEU A 102 4.85 -11.74 -3.10
N ALA A 103 5.81 -10.86 -3.33
CA ALA A 103 7.13 -10.95 -2.68
C ALA A 103 7.00 -10.85 -1.15
N LEU A 104 6.13 -9.96 -0.66
CA LEU A 104 5.89 -9.80 0.77
C LEU A 104 5.16 -10.98 1.37
N LEU A 105 4.20 -11.56 0.65
CA LEU A 105 3.49 -12.77 1.06
C LEU A 105 4.46 -13.96 1.17
N TYR A 106 5.31 -14.16 0.16
CA TYR A 106 6.37 -15.18 0.22
C TYR A 106 7.33 -14.93 1.39
N ALA A 107 7.76 -13.69 1.58
CA ALA A 107 8.61 -13.32 2.71
C ALA A 107 7.90 -13.58 4.05
N THR A 108 6.62 -13.24 4.16
CA THR A 108 5.81 -13.47 5.36
C THR A 108 5.75 -14.96 5.71
N ILE A 109 5.42 -15.81 4.73
CA ILE A 109 5.35 -17.27 4.92
C ILE A 109 6.72 -17.80 5.37
N LYS A 110 7.78 -17.45 4.63
CA LYS A 110 9.13 -17.93 4.90
C LYS A 110 9.68 -17.45 6.25
N LEU A 111 9.40 -16.21 6.63
CA LEU A 111 9.92 -15.60 7.86
C LEU A 111 9.12 -16.00 9.10
N LEU A 112 7.83 -16.32 8.95
CA LEU A 112 6.99 -16.79 10.05
C LEU A 112 6.99 -18.33 10.20
N ASN A 113 7.78 -19.06 9.40
CA ASN A 113 7.80 -20.54 9.39
C ASN A 113 6.38 -21.15 9.22
N LEU A 114 5.51 -20.46 8.48
CA LEU A 114 4.21 -20.97 8.06
C LEU A 114 4.34 -21.90 6.85
#